data_AF-A0A7S2CSH8-F1
#
_entry.id   AF-A0A7S2CSH8-F1
#
_cell.length_a   1.000
_cell.length_b   1.000
_cell.length_c   1.000
_cell.angle_alpha   90.00
_cell.angle_beta   90.00
_cell.angle_gamma   90.00
#
_symmetry.space_group_name_H-M   'P 1'
#
loop_
_entity.id
_entity.type
_entity.pdbx_description
1 polymer ?
#
loop_
_entity_poly.entity_id
_entity_poly.type
_entity_poly.pdbx_seq_one_letter_code
_entity_poly.pdbx_strand_id
1 'polypeptide(L)'
;EAAMAAVLGDAALVENWLELSPKPKLKAFTIHGLSYAMAPHLYGKEDTVSRTFDQDPAVLASVPSPERSALNRQLFNALGAVNGKDTMSLLMGMLGTPLGEVRYACYATLRSVAVQGAWGMAALFGYSGFMTFLENRNTEQNGDKASKEWKFALVEAVVHSPFLNDTPNANETSLKAILQQGPFYMTPQVEGPQLM
;
A
#
# COMPACT_ATOMS: atom_id res chain seq x y z
N GLU A 1 16.42 12.99 -7.42
CA GLU A 1 15.33 13.98 -7.61
C GLU A 1 15.25 14.47 -9.05
N ALA A 2 16.34 14.99 -9.64
CA ALA A 2 16.37 15.48 -11.03
C ALA A 2 15.79 14.51 -12.09
N ALA A 3 16.12 13.22 -12.01
CA ALA A 3 15.57 12.22 -12.93
C ALA A 3 14.04 12.08 -12.83
N MET A 4 13.48 12.10 -11.62
CA MET A 4 12.02 12.02 -11.44
C MET A 4 11.33 13.30 -11.92
N ALA A 5 11.92 14.46 -11.66
CA ALA A 5 11.42 15.73 -12.18
C ALA A 5 11.43 15.75 -13.72
N ALA A 6 12.48 15.22 -14.35
CA ALA A 6 12.56 15.09 -15.80
C ALA A 6 11.48 14.15 -16.36
N VAL A 7 11.26 13.00 -15.72
CA VAL A 7 10.17 12.07 -16.11
C VAL A 7 8.81 12.76 -15.99
N LEU A 8 8.51 13.40 -14.86
CA LEU A 8 7.24 14.10 -14.64
C LEU A 8 7.05 15.33 -15.55
N GLY A 9 8.14 15.89 -16.09
CA GLY A 9 8.10 16.97 -17.08
C GLY A 9 7.75 16.51 -18.50
N ASP A 10 7.79 15.21 -18.78
CA ASP A 10 7.45 14.61 -20.07
C ASP A 10 6.11 13.86 -19.96
N ALA A 11 5.03 14.52 -20.38
CA ALA A 11 3.69 13.95 -20.31
C ALA A 11 3.53 12.66 -21.11
N ALA A 12 4.17 12.56 -22.28
CA ALA A 12 4.08 11.37 -23.12
C ALA A 12 4.82 10.20 -22.47
N LEU A 13 5.95 10.44 -21.83
CA LEU A 13 6.67 9.41 -21.07
C LEU A 13 5.85 8.92 -19.86
N VAL A 14 5.23 9.83 -19.12
CA VAL A 14 4.36 9.48 -17.97
C VAL A 14 3.15 8.67 -18.42
N GLU A 15 2.48 9.08 -19.48
CA GLU A 15 1.32 8.37 -20.05
C GLU A 15 1.71 6.95 -20.49
N ASN A 16 2.76 6.82 -21.31
CA ASN A 16 3.24 5.52 -21.79
C ASN A 16 3.70 4.60 -20.65
N TRP A 17 4.26 5.15 -19.57
CA TRP A 17 4.69 4.34 -18.43
C TRP A 17 3.51 3.89 -17.57
N LEU A 18 2.57 4.78 -17.25
CA LEU A 18 1.54 4.55 -16.24
C LEU A 18 0.21 4.04 -16.80
N GLU A 19 0.04 3.99 -18.12
CA GLU A 19 -1.13 3.36 -18.74
C GLU A 19 -1.20 1.87 -18.37
N LEU A 20 -2.28 1.46 -17.71
CA LEU A 20 -2.41 0.09 -17.21
C LEU A 20 -2.84 -0.86 -18.33
N SER A 21 -1.92 -1.75 -18.70
CA SER A 21 -2.22 -2.84 -19.63
C SER A 21 -3.43 -3.67 -19.20
N PRO A 22 -4.27 -4.17 -20.12
CA PRO A 22 -5.30 -5.16 -19.78
C PRO A 22 -4.70 -6.49 -19.30
N LYS A 23 -3.42 -6.78 -19.61
CA LYS A 23 -2.73 -8.01 -19.19
C LYS A 23 -2.34 -7.91 -17.70
N PRO A 24 -2.82 -8.80 -16.81
CA PRO A 24 -2.60 -8.72 -15.37
C PRO A 24 -1.13 -8.57 -14.94
N LYS A 25 -0.22 -9.36 -15.52
CA LYS A 25 1.22 -9.27 -15.21
C LYS A 25 1.83 -7.93 -15.56
N LEU A 26 1.55 -7.40 -16.76
CA LEU A 26 2.08 -6.09 -17.17
C LEU A 26 1.52 -4.97 -16.31
N LYS A 27 0.21 -5.05 -16.00
CA LYS A 27 -0.44 -4.14 -15.06
C LYS A 27 0.23 -4.14 -13.69
N ALA A 28 0.46 -5.33 -13.14
CA ALA A 28 1.14 -5.49 -11.85
C ALA A 28 2.57 -4.91 -11.90
N PHE A 29 3.32 -5.13 -12.98
CA PHE A 29 4.66 -4.56 -13.15
C PHE A 29 4.64 -3.04 -13.21
N THR A 30 3.71 -2.42 -13.94
CA THR A 30 3.56 -0.96 -13.97
C THR A 30 3.34 -0.40 -12.56
N ILE A 31 2.39 -0.98 -11.81
CA ILE A 31 2.06 -0.54 -10.45
C ILE A 31 3.23 -0.76 -9.49
N HIS A 32 3.88 -1.94 -9.55
CA HIS A 32 5.07 -2.21 -8.74
C HIS A 32 6.23 -1.27 -9.08
N GLY A 33 6.44 -0.96 -10.37
CA GLY A 33 7.47 -0.03 -10.82
C GLY A 33 7.25 1.37 -10.26
N LEU A 34 6.01 1.86 -10.25
CA LEU A 34 5.65 3.12 -9.60
C LEU A 34 5.95 3.08 -8.10
N SER A 35 5.56 2.00 -7.42
CA SER A 35 5.83 1.82 -5.99
C SER A 35 7.33 1.84 -5.67
N TYR A 36 8.13 1.08 -6.43
CA TYR A 36 9.59 1.07 -6.31
C TYR A 36 10.18 2.45 -6.57
N ALA A 37 9.67 3.18 -7.58
CA ALA A 37 10.12 4.52 -7.87
C ALA A 37 9.83 5.47 -6.70
N MET A 38 8.68 5.36 -6.02
CA MET A 38 8.33 6.22 -4.90
C MET A 38 9.16 5.94 -3.64
N ALA A 39 9.36 4.67 -3.28
CA ALA A 39 9.98 4.28 -2.03
C ALA A 39 10.99 3.12 -2.23
N PRO A 40 12.10 3.33 -2.96
CA PRO A 40 13.05 2.26 -3.28
C PRO A 40 13.72 1.65 -2.04
N HIS A 41 13.83 2.41 -0.95
CA HIS A 41 14.37 1.93 0.34
C HIS A 41 13.51 0.82 0.97
N LEU A 42 12.23 0.74 0.62
CA LEU A 42 11.34 -0.35 1.02
C LEU A 42 11.62 -1.65 0.27
N TYR A 43 12.45 -1.61 -0.77
CA TYR A 43 12.85 -2.72 -1.60
C TYR A 43 14.35 -2.98 -1.38
N GLY A 44 14.67 -3.56 -0.22
CA GLY A 44 16.02 -3.97 0.17
C GLY A 44 16.33 -5.42 -0.23
N LYS A 45 17.64 -5.76 -0.29
CA LYS A 45 18.21 -7.04 -0.77
C LYS A 45 17.36 -8.23 -0.33
N GLU A 46 16.98 -9.08 -1.28
CA GLU A 46 16.39 -10.40 -0.99
C GLU A 46 17.18 -11.08 0.13
N ASP A 47 16.66 -11.05 1.36
CA ASP A 47 17.06 -12.01 2.37
C ASP A 47 16.39 -13.31 1.94
N THR A 48 17.08 -14.01 1.05
CA THR A 48 16.69 -15.28 0.41
C THR A 48 16.39 -16.39 1.42
N VAL A 49 16.56 -16.11 2.72
CA VAL A 49 16.38 -17.03 3.84
C VAL A 49 15.13 -16.71 4.67
N SER A 50 14.69 -15.44 4.77
CA SER A 50 13.56 -15.06 5.63
C SER A 50 12.45 -14.44 4.78
N ARG A 51 11.43 -15.25 4.47
CA ARG A 51 10.17 -14.81 3.83
C ARG A 51 9.32 -13.96 4.80
N THR A 52 9.94 -13.09 5.57
CA THR A 52 9.29 -12.19 6.51
C THR A 52 9.55 -10.77 6.04
N PHE A 53 8.48 -9.99 5.91
CA PHE A 53 8.52 -8.54 5.65
C PHE A 53 9.00 -7.78 6.91
N ASP A 54 9.98 -8.32 7.63
CA ASP A 54 10.50 -7.78 8.87
C ASP A 54 11.41 -6.60 8.54
N GLN A 55 10.78 -5.50 8.14
CA GLN A 55 11.49 -4.26 7.83
C GLN A 55 11.66 -3.46 9.11
N ASP A 56 12.90 -3.00 9.32
CA ASP A 56 13.26 -2.15 10.44
C ASP A 56 12.26 -0.98 10.57
N PRO A 57 11.61 -0.81 11.75
CA PRO A 57 10.76 0.33 12.06
C PRO A 57 11.37 1.68 11.69
N ALA A 58 12.70 1.84 11.78
CA ALA A 58 13.38 3.06 11.39
C ALA A 58 13.34 3.31 9.87
N VAL A 59 13.34 2.24 9.06
CA VAL A 59 13.16 2.33 7.60
C VAL A 59 11.73 2.72 7.26
N LEU A 60 10.74 2.15 7.96
CA LEU A 60 9.33 2.49 7.78
C LEU A 60 8.98 3.91 8.24
N ALA A 61 9.64 4.41 9.27
CA ALA A 61 9.47 5.77 9.78
C ALA A 61 10.23 6.81 8.95
N SER A 62 11.08 6.38 8.01
CA SER A 62 11.87 7.27 7.16
C SER A 62 10.98 8.00 6.15
N VAL A 63 11.05 9.32 6.17
CA VAL A 63 10.26 10.18 5.28
C VAL A 63 11.21 10.82 4.26
N PRO A 64 10.90 10.79 2.95
CA PRO A 64 11.69 11.49 1.95
C PRO A 64 11.77 13.01 2.20
N SER A 65 12.73 13.67 1.56
CA SER A 65 12.78 15.15 1.51
C SER A 65 11.43 15.71 1.03
N PRO A 66 11.01 16.92 1.48
CA PRO A 66 9.78 17.54 1.01
C PRO A 66 9.66 17.61 -0.51
N GLU A 67 10.76 17.92 -1.20
CA GLU A 67 10.86 17.99 -2.66
C GLU A 67 10.64 16.62 -3.30
N ARG A 68 11.30 15.58 -2.79
CA ARG A 68 11.10 14.20 -3.27
C ARG A 68 9.67 13.73 -3.04
N SER A 69 9.15 14.00 -1.84
CA SER A 69 7.80 13.63 -1.42
C SER A 69 6.74 14.30 -2.31
N ALA A 70 6.93 15.57 -2.68
CA ALA A 70 6.07 16.28 -3.62
C ALA A 70 6.08 15.66 -5.02
N LEU A 71 7.24 15.27 -5.55
CA LEU A 71 7.35 14.57 -6.83
C LEU A 71 6.67 13.18 -6.78
N ASN A 72 6.85 12.45 -5.68
CA ASN A 72 6.18 11.16 -5.47
C ASN A 72 4.65 11.31 -5.42
N ARG A 73 4.13 12.39 -4.83
CA ARG A 73 2.70 12.72 -4.85
C ARG A 73 2.19 12.97 -6.26
N GLN A 74 2.93 13.73 -7.07
CA GLN A 74 2.58 13.97 -8.47
C GLN A 74 2.55 12.67 -9.26
N LEU A 75 3.55 11.80 -9.09
CA LEU A 75 3.60 10.49 -9.74
C LEU A 75 2.42 9.60 -9.32
N PHE A 76 2.10 9.56 -8.03
CA PHE A 76 0.95 8.83 -7.51
C PHE A 76 -0.36 9.31 -8.15
N ASN A 77 -0.58 10.62 -8.22
CA ASN A 77 -1.79 11.19 -8.84
C ASN A 77 -1.83 10.92 -10.36
N ALA A 78 -0.68 10.92 -11.03
CA ALA A 78 -0.60 10.65 -12.46
C ALA A 78 -1.09 9.25 -12.83
N LEU A 79 -0.86 8.23 -11.97
CA LEU A 79 -1.37 6.88 -12.19
C LEU A 79 -2.90 6.86 -12.36
N GLY A 80 -3.62 7.54 -11.48
CA GLY A 80 -5.07 7.67 -11.59
C GLY A 80 -5.47 8.46 -12.83
N ALA A 81 -4.85 9.64 -13.03
CA ALA A 81 -5.19 10.54 -14.13
C ALA A 81 -5.07 9.88 -15.51
N VAL A 82 -3.96 9.18 -15.77
CA VAL A 82 -3.73 8.44 -17.03
C VAL A 82 -4.78 7.34 -17.25
N ASN A 83 -5.30 6.76 -16.17
CA ASN A 83 -6.28 5.67 -16.23
C ASN A 83 -7.72 6.14 -15.99
N GLY A 84 -7.98 7.47 -16.07
CA GLY A 84 -9.32 8.07 -15.97
C GLY A 84 -10.00 7.91 -14.62
N LYS A 85 -9.25 7.76 -13.52
CA LYS A 85 -9.78 7.56 -12.16
C LYS A 85 -8.99 8.33 -11.10
N ASP A 86 -9.57 8.48 -9.92
CA ASP A 86 -8.77 8.79 -8.73
C ASP A 86 -7.85 7.60 -8.39
N THR A 87 -6.59 7.86 -7.99
CA THR A 87 -5.59 6.81 -7.77
C THR A 87 -5.98 5.88 -6.63
N MET A 88 -6.48 6.41 -5.51
CA MET A 88 -6.91 5.57 -4.39
C MET A 88 -8.08 4.68 -4.79
N SER A 89 -9.07 5.23 -5.49
CA SER A 89 -10.22 4.48 -6.02
C SER A 89 -9.80 3.39 -7.00
N LEU A 90 -8.81 3.67 -7.85
CA LEU A 90 -8.22 2.71 -8.77
C LEU A 90 -7.54 1.54 -8.03
N LEU A 91 -6.65 1.84 -7.08
CA LEU A 91 -5.91 0.82 -6.31
C LEU A 91 -6.85 -0.02 -5.42
N MET A 92 -7.78 0.62 -4.70
CA MET A 92 -8.74 -0.05 -3.83
C MET A 92 -9.69 -0.95 -4.63
N GLY A 93 -10.11 -0.52 -5.83
CA GLY A 93 -10.88 -1.38 -6.73
C GLY A 93 -10.11 -2.61 -7.20
N MET A 94 -8.80 -2.47 -7.46
CA MET A 94 -7.95 -3.60 -7.87
C MET A 94 -7.66 -4.59 -6.74
N LEU A 95 -7.62 -4.14 -5.49
CA LEU A 95 -7.49 -5.01 -4.32
C LEU A 95 -8.66 -5.99 -4.14
N GLY A 96 -9.84 -5.65 -4.66
CA GLY A 96 -11.02 -6.52 -4.67
C GLY A 96 -11.05 -7.56 -5.79
N THR A 97 -10.10 -7.54 -6.71
CA THR A 97 -10.04 -8.52 -7.82
C THR A 97 -9.36 -9.82 -7.37
N PRO A 98 -9.66 -10.98 -7.99
CA PRO A 98 -9.01 -12.26 -7.65
C PRO A 98 -7.62 -12.42 -8.30
N LEU A 99 -6.91 -11.33 -8.59
CA LEU A 99 -5.62 -11.33 -9.31
C LEU A 99 -4.46 -11.03 -8.35
N GLY A 100 -3.90 -12.06 -7.71
CA GLY A 100 -2.89 -11.94 -6.64
C GLY A 100 -1.76 -10.95 -6.94
N GLU A 101 -1.10 -11.10 -8.09
CA GLU A 101 -0.02 -10.20 -8.55
C GLU A 101 -0.42 -8.71 -8.63
N VAL A 102 -1.64 -8.42 -9.06
CA VAL A 102 -2.16 -7.03 -9.12
C VAL A 102 -2.41 -6.53 -7.70
N ARG A 103 -2.96 -7.37 -6.83
CA ARG A 103 -3.22 -7.02 -5.43
C ARG A 103 -1.92 -6.72 -4.68
N TYR A 104 -0.89 -7.53 -4.85
CA TYR A 104 0.43 -7.31 -4.25
C TYR A 104 1.02 -5.98 -4.69
N ALA A 105 0.91 -5.66 -5.99
CA ALA A 105 1.37 -4.39 -6.51
C ALA A 105 0.62 -3.20 -5.90
N CYS A 106 -0.69 -3.33 -5.71
CA CYS A 106 -1.51 -2.32 -5.04
C CYS A 106 -1.10 -2.16 -3.57
N TYR A 107 -0.96 -3.25 -2.82
CA TYR A 107 -0.48 -3.21 -1.45
C TYR A 107 0.89 -2.56 -1.33
N ALA A 108 1.81 -2.93 -2.21
CA ALA A 108 3.14 -2.34 -2.25
C ALA A 108 3.08 -0.83 -2.50
N THR A 109 2.21 -0.39 -3.42
CA THR A 109 2.00 1.04 -3.71
C THR A 109 1.43 1.79 -2.51
N LEU A 110 0.38 1.26 -1.88
CA LEU A 110 -0.21 1.88 -0.68
C LEU A 110 0.79 1.94 0.48
N ARG A 111 1.64 0.90 0.61
CA ARG A 111 2.73 0.86 1.60
C ARG A 111 3.75 1.96 1.32
N SER A 112 4.13 2.13 0.05
CA SER A 112 5.01 3.22 -0.38
C SER A 112 4.40 4.61 -0.17
N VAL A 113 3.06 4.74 -0.21
CA VAL A 113 2.35 5.98 0.12
C VAL A 113 2.40 6.28 1.62
N ALA A 114 2.24 5.26 2.48
CA ALA A 114 2.26 5.44 3.94
C ALA A 114 3.56 6.09 4.46
N VAL A 115 4.68 5.88 3.77
CA VAL A 115 6.00 6.43 4.11
C VAL A 115 6.32 7.79 3.46
N GLN A 116 5.34 8.46 2.84
CA GLN A 116 5.56 9.76 2.17
C GLN A 116 5.31 10.97 3.09
N GLY A 117 4.98 10.71 4.36
CA GLY A 117 4.64 11.73 5.35
C GLY A 117 3.18 12.13 5.33
N ALA A 118 2.87 13.35 5.79
CA ALA A 118 1.50 13.80 6.04
C ALA A 118 0.54 13.63 4.86
N TRP A 119 0.97 13.95 3.63
CA TRP A 119 0.08 13.81 2.46
C TRP A 119 -0.23 12.34 2.14
N GLY A 120 0.73 11.44 2.38
CA GLY A 120 0.55 10.01 2.12
C GLY A 120 -0.49 9.44 3.05
N MET A 121 -0.36 9.73 4.35
CA MET A 121 -1.36 9.36 5.35
C MET A 121 -2.72 9.99 5.06
N ALA A 122 -2.77 11.27 4.66
CA ALA A 122 -4.00 11.93 4.26
C ALA A 122 -4.65 11.30 3.00
N ALA A 123 -3.87 10.84 2.03
CA ALA A 123 -4.38 10.13 0.86
C ALA A 123 -4.99 8.78 1.23
N LEU A 124 -4.33 8.03 2.11
CA LEU A 124 -4.81 6.74 2.59
C LEU A 124 -6.10 6.88 3.41
N PHE A 125 -6.09 7.68 4.47
CA PHE A 125 -7.22 7.82 5.39
C PHE A 125 -8.29 8.82 4.92
N GLY A 126 -8.02 9.57 3.86
CA GLY A 126 -9.02 10.35 3.13
C GLY A 126 -9.92 9.48 2.23
N TYR A 127 -9.49 8.27 1.88
CA TYR A 127 -10.32 7.33 1.15
C TYR A 127 -11.36 6.67 2.07
N SER A 128 -12.64 6.88 1.75
CA SER A 128 -13.75 6.32 2.54
C SER A 128 -13.67 4.79 2.62
N GLY A 129 -13.62 4.27 3.84
CA GLY A 129 -13.54 2.83 4.10
C GLY A 129 -12.13 2.25 4.11
N PHE A 130 -11.06 3.04 3.96
CA PHE A 130 -9.69 2.54 4.07
C PHE A 130 -9.38 1.92 5.45
N MET A 131 -9.79 2.58 6.54
CA MET A 131 -9.62 2.04 7.89
C MET A 131 -10.40 0.73 8.07
N THR A 132 -11.68 0.71 7.69
CA THR A 132 -12.51 -0.51 7.71
C THR A 132 -11.90 -1.63 6.87
N PHE A 133 -11.29 -1.28 5.74
CA PHE A 133 -10.55 -2.23 4.93
C PHE A 133 -9.38 -2.83 5.72
N LEU A 134 -8.54 -2.03 6.38
CA LEU A 134 -7.42 -2.55 7.19
C LEU A 134 -7.89 -3.47 8.33
N GLU A 135 -8.96 -3.09 9.03
CA GLU A 135 -9.53 -3.86 10.15
C GLU A 135 -10.17 -5.18 9.71
N ASN A 136 -10.72 -5.23 8.51
CA ASN A 136 -11.39 -6.42 8.01
C ASN A 136 -10.39 -7.53 7.71
N ARG A 137 -10.28 -8.51 8.62
CA ARG A 137 -9.42 -9.70 8.46
C ARG A 137 -9.90 -10.66 7.37
N ASN A 138 -11.13 -10.47 6.87
CA ASN A 138 -11.79 -11.38 5.95
C ASN A 138 -11.67 -10.95 4.49
N THR A 139 -11.12 -9.76 4.18
CA THR A 139 -10.83 -9.35 2.78
C THR A 139 -9.88 -10.32 2.09
N GLU A 140 -9.13 -11.09 2.88
CA GLU A 140 -8.15 -12.07 2.44
C GLU A 140 -8.56 -13.53 2.70
N GLN A 141 -9.80 -13.81 3.12
CA GLN A 141 -10.22 -15.18 3.42
C GLN A 141 -10.22 -16.10 2.18
N ASN A 142 -10.47 -15.53 1.00
CA ASN A 142 -10.31 -16.20 -0.29
C ASN A 142 -8.96 -15.86 -0.97
N GLY A 143 -8.10 -15.09 -0.29
CA GLY A 143 -6.78 -14.67 -0.75
C GLY A 143 -5.71 -15.65 -0.28
N ASP A 144 -4.67 -15.80 -1.10
CA ASP A 144 -3.47 -16.54 -0.69
C ASP A 144 -2.79 -15.94 0.54
N LYS A 145 -1.95 -16.74 1.21
CA LYS A 145 -1.16 -16.33 2.38
C LYS A 145 -0.38 -15.04 2.13
N ALA A 146 0.16 -14.89 0.92
CA ALA A 146 0.91 -13.71 0.50
C ALA A 146 0.08 -12.43 0.58
N SER A 147 -1.20 -12.46 0.23
CA SER A 147 -2.07 -11.28 0.31
C SER A 147 -2.25 -10.79 1.76
N LYS A 148 -2.30 -11.70 2.73
CA LYS A 148 -2.34 -11.36 4.16
C LYS A 148 -1.04 -10.71 4.62
N GLU A 149 0.09 -11.23 4.19
CA GLU A 149 1.42 -10.68 4.49
C GLU A 149 1.59 -9.28 3.88
N TRP A 150 1.16 -9.08 2.63
CA TRP A 150 1.21 -7.77 1.97
C TRP A 150 0.32 -6.72 2.66
N LYS A 151 -0.89 -7.09 3.07
CA LYS A 151 -1.77 -6.21 3.84
C LYS A 151 -1.17 -5.87 5.20
N PHE A 152 -0.56 -6.85 5.86
CA PHE A 152 0.12 -6.63 7.13
C PHE A 152 1.32 -5.69 6.97
N ALA A 153 2.12 -5.84 5.92
CA ALA A 153 3.23 -4.94 5.60
C ALA A 153 2.77 -3.48 5.34
N LEU A 154 1.56 -3.29 4.82
CA LEU A 154 0.91 -1.98 4.74
C LEU A 154 0.54 -1.45 6.13
N VAL A 155 -0.04 -2.28 7.00
CA VAL A 155 -0.35 -1.89 8.38
C VAL A 155 0.93 -1.50 9.13
N GLU A 156 2.02 -2.25 8.98
CA GLU A 156 3.32 -1.93 9.56
C GLU A 156 3.80 -0.53 9.15
N ALA A 157 3.75 -0.22 7.86
CA ALA A 157 4.15 1.10 7.37
C ALA A 157 3.26 2.23 7.91
N VAL A 158 1.95 1.98 8.05
CA VAL A 158 1.01 2.92 8.65
C VAL A 158 1.29 3.14 10.13
N VAL A 159 1.52 2.07 10.90
CA VAL A 159 1.75 2.14 12.35
C VAL A 159 3.05 2.87 12.68
N HIS A 160 4.10 2.65 11.88
CA HIS A 160 5.41 3.26 12.07
C HIS A 160 5.53 4.65 11.43
N SER A 161 4.49 5.15 10.77
CA SER A 161 4.49 6.50 10.21
C SER A 161 4.53 7.53 11.34
N PRO A 162 5.44 8.52 11.31
CA PRO A 162 5.51 9.56 12.33
C PRO A 162 4.29 10.51 12.32
N PHE A 163 3.42 10.38 11.30
CA PHE A 163 2.22 11.22 11.12
C PHE A 163 0.93 10.52 11.56
N LEU A 164 0.99 9.29 12.08
CA LEU A 164 -0.21 8.52 12.43
C LEU A 164 -1.13 9.26 13.41
N ASN A 165 -0.55 9.85 14.47
CA ASN A 165 -1.32 10.50 15.54
C ASN A 165 -2.04 11.77 15.06
N ASP A 166 -1.52 12.41 14.01
CA ASP A 166 -2.10 13.62 13.42
C ASP A 166 -3.05 13.30 12.26
N THR A 167 -3.24 12.03 11.92
CA THR A 167 -4.04 11.61 10.76
C THR A 167 -5.50 11.40 11.13
N PRO A 168 -6.44 12.19 10.57
CA PRO A 168 -7.87 11.99 10.82
C PRO A 168 -8.33 10.63 10.31
N ASN A 169 -9.35 10.05 10.96
CA ASN A 169 -9.92 8.73 10.66
C ASN A 169 -8.98 7.53 10.89
N ALA A 170 -7.71 7.75 11.25
CA ALA A 170 -6.86 6.69 11.75
C ALA A 170 -7.27 6.30 13.18
N ASN A 171 -7.20 5.01 13.47
CA ASN A 171 -7.39 4.49 14.83
C ASN A 171 -6.12 3.77 15.25
N GLU A 172 -5.22 4.50 15.91
CA GLU A 172 -3.91 4.01 16.37
C GLU A 172 -4.04 2.75 17.23
N THR A 173 -5.01 2.73 18.16
CA THR A 173 -5.22 1.58 19.06
C THR A 173 -5.59 0.33 18.26
N SER A 174 -6.50 0.46 17.29
CA SER A 174 -6.90 -0.65 16.43
C SER A 174 -5.74 -1.13 15.55
N LEU A 175 -4.99 -0.21 14.94
CA LEU A 175 -3.83 -0.53 14.09
C LEU A 175 -2.71 -1.22 14.88
N LYS A 176 -2.41 -0.76 16.11
CA LYS A 176 -1.45 -1.42 17.00
C LYS A 176 -1.94 -2.79 17.43
N ALA A 177 -3.24 -2.97 17.71
CA ALA A 177 -3.79 -4.29 17.99
C ALA A 177 -3.65 -5.22 16.77
N ILE A 178 -3.86 -4.70 15.55
CA ILE A 178 -3.67 -5.47 14.32
C ILE A 178 -2.23 -5.93 14.17
N LEU A 179 -1.28 -5.03 14.42
CA LEU A 179 0.16 -5.31 14.38
C LEU A 179 0.53 -6.41 15.38
N GLN A 180 0.08 -6.32 16.63
CA GLN A 180 0.35 -7.32 17.68
C GLN A 180 -0.25 -8.69 17.38
N GLN A 181 -1.40 -8.72 16.71
CA GLN A 181 -2.07 -9.96 16.31
C GLN A 181 -1.36 -10.68 15.15
N GLY A 182 -0.64 -9.96 14.31
CA GLY A 182 0.04 -10.52 13.14
C GLY A 182 -0.85 -10.71 11.89
N PRO A 183 -0.26 -11.16 10.77
CA PRO A 183 -0.95 -11.34 9.47
C PRO A 183 -1.93 -12.51 9.45
N PHE A 184 -1.72 -13.53 10.28
CA PHE A 184 -2.49 -14.78 10.26
C PHE A 184 -3.52 -14.90 11.38
N TYR A 185 -3.74 -13.83 12.15
CA TYR A 185 -4.76 -13.82 13.19
C TYR A 185 -6.14 -14.13 12.60
N MET A 186 -6.82 -15.08 13.22
CA MET A 186 -8.21 -15.43 12.94
C MET A 186 -9.04 -15.10 14.16
N THR A 187 -10.15 -14.39 13.95
CA THR A 187 -11.13 -14.19 15.01
C THR A 187 -11.70 -15.55 15.39
N PRO A 188 -11.69 -15.95 16.67
CA PRO A 188 -12.30 -17.20 17.11
C PRO A 188 -13.76 -17.22 16.65
N GLN A 189 -14.16 -18.28 15.94
CA GLN A 189 -15.58 -18.50 15.68
C GLN A 189 -16.22 -18.83 17.04
N VAL A 190 -17.17 -18.00 17.47
CA VAL A 190 -18.01 -18.33 18.60
C VAL A 190 -18.88 -19.50 18.14
N GLU A 191 -18.52 -20.72 18.53
CA GLU A 191 -19.39 -21.87 18.36
C GLU A 191 -20.67 -21.57 19.15
N GLY A 192 -21.77 -21.32 18.43
CA GLY A 192 -23.09 -21.20 19.04
C GLY A 192 -23.40 -22.48 19.83
N PRO A 193 -24.22 -22.40 20.89
CA PRO A 193 -24.51 -23.55 21.72
C PRO A 193 -25.02 -24.70 20.84
N GLN A 194 -24.30 -25.83 20.85
CA GLN A 194 -24.78 -27.08 20.30
C GLN A 194 -26.06 -27.43 21.07
N LEU A 195 -27.20 -27.23 20.43
CA LEU A 195 -28.48 -27.70 20.93
C LEU A 195 -28.38 -29.24 20.97
N MET A 196 -28.23 -29.78 22.19
CA MET A 196 -28.43 -31.20 22.49
C MET A 196 -29.91 -31.56 22.47
#